data_AF-A0A2T1EQI0-F1
#
_entry.id   AF-A0A2T1EQI0-F1
#
_cell.length_a   1.000
_cell.length_b   1.000
_cell.length_c   1.000
_cell.angle_alpha   90.00
_cell.angle_beta   90.00
_cell.angle_gamma   90.00
#
_symmetry.space_group_name_H-M   'P 1'
#
loop_
_entity.id
_entity.type
_entity.pdbx_description
1 polymer ?
#
loop_
_entity_poly.entity_id
_entity_poly.type
_entity_poly.pdbx_seq_one_letter_code
_entity_poly.pdbx_strand_id
1 'polypeptide(L)'
;MTKIYLQTHKVELWGLPSTEGEGGIYTNKSWIEKQENWGLVFLVVTGTPKQYREVGFEQKLPEITLSSKRIYFLWEKFEIEQVKQCSDGQFLATGNKRHQIFTPSLLLNNTIGFEEFRKHYMTSGLINLAKNCPPYLQTLLELSDKA
;
A
#
# COMPACT_ATOMS: atom_id res chain seq x y z
N MET A 1 -1.06 21.52 3.85
CA MET A 1 -1.79 20.46 3.10
C MET A 1 -1.19 19.12 3.47
N THR A 2 -1.99 18.19 3.97
CA THR A 2 -1.56 16.81 4.23
C THR A 2 -1.14 16.17 2.92
N LYS A 3 0.09 15.68 2.83
CA LYS A 3 0.55 14.91 1.68
C LYS A 3 0.00 13.49 1.81
N ILE A 4 -0.39 12.92 0.67
CA ILE A 4 -0.92 11.57 0.60
C ILE A 4 -0.11 10.82 -0.45
N TYR A 5 0.38 9.65 -0.08
CA TYR A 5 1.23 8.82 -0.90
C TYR A 5 0.60 7.45 -1.10
N LEU A 6 0.94 6.84 -2.24
CA LEU A 6 0.61 5.48 -2.57
C LEU A 6 1.90 4.73 -2.90
N GLN A 7 2.06 3.56 -2.29
CA GLN A 7 3.15 2.65 -2.58
C GLN A 7 2.55 1.29 -2.95
N THR A 8 2.98 0.76 -4.10
CA THR A 8 2.53 -0.56 -4.57
C THR A 8 3.64 -1.59 -4.40
N HIS A 9 3.41 -2.62 -3.60
CA HIS A 9 4.31 -3.77 -3.42
C HIS A 9 3.81 -4.96 -4.21
N LYS A 10 4.73 -5.68 -4.87
CA LYS A 10 4.40 -6.98 -5.46
C LYS A 10 4.41 -8.03 -4.36
N VAL A 11 3.49 -8.99 -4.44
CA VAL A 11 3.61 -10.24 -3.68
C VAL A 11 4.86 -10.95 -4.17
N GLU A 12 5.80 -11.15 -3.25
CA GLU A 12 7.01 -11.92 -3.49
C GLU A 12 6.88 -13.30 -2.84
N LEU A 13 7.66 -14.27 -3.31
CA LEU A 13 7.66 -15.64 -2.78
C LEU A 13 8.06 -15.71 -1.29
N TRP A 14 8.65 -14.64 -0.76
CA TRP A 14 9.17 -14.55 0.60
C TRP A 14 8.17 -13.98 1.63
N GLY A 15 6.97 -13.60 1.20
CA GLY A 15 5.90 -13.13 2.09
C GLY A 15 5.33 -11.76 1.72
N LEU A 16 4.38 -11.30 2.52
CA LEU A 16 3.77 -9.98 2.41
C LEU A 16 4.57 -8.95 3.24
N PRO A 17 4.45 -7.64 2.95
CA PRO A 17 4.99 -6.61 3.83
C PRO A 17 4.55 -6.87 5.28
N SER A 18 5.56 -7.02 6.16
CA SER A 18 5.52 -7.53 7.55
C SER A 18 4.15 -7.87 8.14
N THR A 19 3.91 -9.15 8.43
CA THR A 19 2.79 -9.59 9.29
C THR A 19 3.08 -9.44 10.79
N GLU A 20 4.33 -9.15 11.19
CA GLU A 20 4.78 -9.19 12.60
C GLU A 20 5.66 -8.01 13.07
N GLY A 21 5.65 -6.84 12.41
CA GLY A 21 6.35 -5.69 12.99
C GLY A 21 6.68 -4.58 12.00
N GLU A 22 6.21 -3.38 12.34
CA GLU A 22 6.50 -2.09 11.68
C GLU A 22 6.37 -2.12 10.15
N GLY A 23 5.12 -2.12 9.70
CA GLY A 23 4.79 -1.72 8.34
C GLY A 23 5.39 -0.34 8.01
N GLY A 24 5.88 -0.21 6.79
CA GLY A 24 6.64 0.96 6.37
C GLY A 24 6.99 0.96 4.90
N ILE A 25 7.53 2.10 4.45
CA ILE A 25 8.02 2.26 3.08
C ILE A 25 9.54 2.40 3.07
N TYR A 26 10.17 1.58 2.22
CA TYR A 26 11.58 1.75 1.89
C TYR A 26 11.73 2.89 0.89
N THR A 27 12.63 3.82 1.18
CA THR A 27 12.90 4.98 0.34
C THR A 27 14.37 5.41 0.47
N ASN A 28 14.75 6.46 -0.27
CA ASN A 28 16.09 7.02 -0.20
C ASN A 28 16.19 8.13 0.87
N LYS A 29 17.43 8.37 1.31
CA LYS A 29 17.78 9.37 2.32
C LYS A 29 17.23 10.77 2.00
N SER A 30 17.45 11.23 0.76
CA SER A 30 17.12 12.61 0.34
C SER A 30 15.62 12.88 0.28
N TRP A 31 14.79 11.84 0.13
CA TRP A 31 13.34 11.93 0.19
C TRP A 31 12.84 12.02 1.63
N ILE A 32 13.35 11.16 2.52
CA ILE A 32 12.78 11.01 3.87
C ILE A 32 13.29 12.04 4.89
N GLU A 33 14.50 12.59 4.70
CA GLU A 33 15.05 13.65 5.55
C GLU A 33 14.31 14.99 5.40
N LYS A 34 13.50 15.13 4.35
CA LYS A 34 12.70 16.32 4.07
C LYS A 34 11.34 16.18 4.75
N GLN A 35 11.13 16.86 5.89
CA GLN A 35 9.87 16.81 6.63
C GLN A 35 8.66 17.23 5.78
N GLU A 36 8.85 18.05 4.76
CA GLU A 36 7.79 18.41 3.81
C GLU A 36 7.26 17.23 2.97
N ASN A 37 7.96 16.09 2.97
CA ASN A 37 7.54 14.84 2.35
C ASN A 37 6.80 13.90 3.31
N TRP A 38 6.65 14.26 4.59
CA TRP A 38 5.95 13.44 5.55
C TRP A 38 4.43 13.57 5.35
N GLY A 39 3.72 12.44 5.39
CA GLY A 39 2.30 12.41 5.09
C GLY A 39 1.66 11.04 5.30
N LEU A 40 0.39 10.94 4.90
CA LEU A 40 -0.37 9.69 4.94
C LEU A 40 0.08 8.78 3.80
N VAL A 41 0.34 7.51 4.09
CA VAL A 41 0.78 6.51 3.13
C VAL A 41 -0.28 5.42 3.04
N PHE A 42 -0.66 5.07 1.81
CA PHE A 42 -1.42 3.86 1.49
C PHE A 42 -0.48 2.81 0.90
N LEU A 43 -0.45 1.62 1.50
CA LEU A 43 0.27 0.47 1.00
C LEU A 43 -0.69 -0.47 0.29
N VAL A 44 -0.47 -0.67 -1.01
CA VAL A 44 -1.23 -1.62 -1.83
C VAL A 44 -0.34 -2.79 -2.18
N VAL A 45 -0.81 -4.00 -1.92
CA VAL A 45 -0.11 -5.23 -2.30
C VAL A 45 -0.75 -5.79 -3.57
N THR A 46 0.07 -6.22 -4.52
CA THR A 46 -0.38 -6.70 -5.82
C THR A 46 0.27 -8.01 -6.24
N GLY A 47 -0.52 -8.94 -6.76
CA GLY A 47 -0.04 -10.28 -7.12
C GLY A 47 -1.03 -11.04 -7.97
N THR A 48 -0.62 -12.17 -8.52
CA THR A 48 -1.53 -13.13 -9.17
C THR A 48 -2.16 -14.04 -8.13
N PRO A 49 -3.30 -14.68 -8.42
CA PRO A 49 -3.88 -15.69 -7.52
C PRO A 49 -2.87 -16.75 -7.08
N LYS A 50 -2.01 -17.20 -8.00
CA LYS A 50 -0.94 -18.17 -7.71
C LYS A 50 0.05 -17.65 -6.65
N GLN A 51 0.53 -16.41 -6.80
CA GLN A 51 1.48 -15.83 -5.84
C GLN A 51 0.87 -15.66 -4.45
N TYR A 52 -0.40 -15.24 -4.36
CA TYR A 52 -1.09 -15.15 -3.07
C TYR A 52 -1.28 -16.52 -2.42
N ARG A 53 -1.51 -17.57 -3.22
CA ARG A 53 -1.55 -18.95 -2.72
C ARG A 53 -0.21 -19.43 -2.16
N GLU A 54 0.86 -19.18 -2.90
CA GLU A 54 2.22 -19.56 -2.51
C GLU A 54 2.65 -18.95 -1.17
N VAL A 55 2.17 -17.75 -0.83
CA VAL A 55 2.44 -17.10 0.47
C VAL A 55 1.39 -17.40 1.55
N GLY A 56 0.51 -18.37 1.33
CA GLY A 56 -0.49 -18.81 2.34
C GLY A 56 -1.67 -17.86 2.52
N PHE A 57 -1.94 -16.96 1.55
CA PHE A 57 -3.04 -16.00 1.62
C PHE A 57 -4.39 -16.54 1.11
N GLU A 58 -4.48 -17.85 0.91
CA GLU A 58 -5.61 -18.55 0.28
C GLU A 58 -6.95 -18.27 0.96
N GLN A 59 -6.92 -18.14 2.29
CA GLN A 59 -8.11 -17.93 3.12
C GLN A 59 -8.81 -16.58 2.84
N LYS A 60 -8.10 -15.61 2.23
CA LYS A 60 -8.63 -14.28 1.87
C LYS A 60 -9.03 -14.18 0.39
N LEU A 61 -8.89 -15.26 -0.40
CA LEU A 61 -9.23 -15.31 -1.82
C LEU A 61 -10.62 -15.87 -2.21
N PRO A 62 -11.54 -16.32 -1.31
CA PRO A 62 -12.65 -17.18 -1.74
C PRO A 62 -13.69 -16.54 -2.68
N GLU A 63 -13.67 -15.22 -2.89
CA GLU A 63 -14.61 -14.53 -3.81
C GLU A 63 -13.93 -13.93 -5.06
N ILE A 64 -12.62 -14.08 -5.22
CA ILE A 64 -11.92 -13.51 -6.37
C ILE A 64 -12.08 -14.46 -7.54
N THR A 65 -13.07 -14.17 -8.39
CA THR A 65 -13.31 -14.90 -9.63
C THR A 65 -11.99 -14.97 -10.40
N LEU A 66 -11.46 -16.18 -10.52
CA LEU A 66 -10.13 -16.54 -11.01
C LEU A 66 -9.94 -16.28 -12.51
N SER A 67 -10.31 -15.10 -12.98
CA SER A 67 -9.70 -14.56 -14.18
C SER A 67 -8.21 -14.38 -13.88
N SER A 68 -7.35 -14.68 -14.83
CA SER A 68 -5.88 -14.57 -14.76
C SER A 68 -5.33 -13.16 -14.46
N LYS A 69 -6.17 -12.26 -13.95
CA LYS A 69 -5.86 -10.86 -13.64
C LYS A 69 -5.05 -10.74 -12.36
N ARG A 70 -4.28 -9.66 -12.31
CA ARG A 70 -3.54 -9.21 -11.13
C ARG A 70 -4.53 -8.65 -10.09
N ILE A 71 -4.36 -9.08 -8.85
CA ILE A 71 -5.15 -8.71 -7.67
C ILE A 71 -4.43 -7.59 -6.92
N TYR A 72 -5.17 -6.66 -6.35
CA TYR A 72 -4.70 -5.50 -5.59
C TYR A 72 -5.47 -5.41 -4.29
N PHE A 73 -4.76 -5.52 -3.17
CA PHE A 73 -5.31 -5.31 -1.84
C PHE A 73 -4.77 -4.02 -1.26
N LEU A 74 -5.64 -3.20 -0.67
CA LEU A 74 -5.18 -2.22 0.30
C LEU A 74 -4.77 -2.98 1.56
N TRP A 75 -3.47 -2.94 1.84
CA TRP A 75 -2.83 -3.74 2.89
C TRP A 75 -2.75 -2.98 4.21
N GLU A 76 -2.28 -1.74 4.12
CA GLU A 76 -1.99 -0.93 5.28
C GLU A 76 -2.12 0.56 4.96
N LYS A 77 -2.42 1.35 5.99
CA LYS A 77 -2.35 2.82 5.97
C LYS A 77 -1.61 3.28 7.22
N PHE A 78 -0.79 4.33 7.11
CA PHE A 78 -0.14 4.99 8.26
C PHE A 78 0.27 6.44 7.95
N GLU A 79 0.39 7.29 8.97
CA GLU A 79 1.05 8.60 8.85
C GLU A 79 2.53 8.45 9.21
N ILE A 80 3.44 8.98 8.38
CA ILE A 80 4.89 8.89 8.66
C ILE A 80 5.21 9.65 9.96
N GLU A 81 5.84 8.96 10.90
CA GLU A 81 6.28 9.52 12.19
C GLU A 81 7.75 9.23 12.49
N GLN A 82 8.25 8.09 12.00
CA GLN A 82 9.60 7.62 12.28
C GLN A 82 10.33 7.23 11.02
N VAL A 83 11.65 7.37 11.08
CA VAL A 83 12.56 7.03 9.98
C VAL A 83 13.76 6.31 10.59
N LYS A 84 14.00 5.08 10.14
CA LYS A 84 15.12 4.26 10.58
C LYS A 84 16.04 3.99 9.39
N GLN A 85 17.35 4.10 9.60
CA GLN A 85 18.33 3.65 8.63
C GLN A 85 18.50 2.13 8.78
N CYS A 86 18.34 1.40 7.68
CA CYS A 86 18.57 -0.04 7.61
C CYS A 86 20.06 -0.35 7.44
N SER A 87 20.46 -1.59 7.75
CA SER A 87 21.85 -2.06 7.71
C SER A 87 22.46 -2.04 6.31
N ASP A 88 21.65 -2.09 5.26
CA ASP A 88 22.03 -2.03 3.85
C ASP A 88 22.09 -0.60 3.29
N GLY A 89 21.92 0.42 4.14
CA GLY A 89 21.91 1.82 3.75
C GLY A 89 20.58 2.31 3.19
N GLN A 90 19.55 1.47 3.14
CA GLN A 90 18.19 1.90 2.86
C GLN A 90 17.58 2.64 4.06
N PHE A 91 16.50 3.39 3.82
CA PHE A 91 15.75 4.07 4.88
C PHE A 91 14.32 3.55 4.91
N LEU A 92 13.85 3.20 6.10
CA LEU A 92 12.50 2.74 6.36
C LEU A 92 11.71 3.85 7.06
N ALA A 93 10.64 4.31 6.43
CA ALA A 93 9.70 5.22 7.05
C ALA A 93 8.50 4.46 7.59
N THR A 94 8.17 4.66 8.86
CA THR A 94 7.09 3.96 9.56
C THR A 94 6.20 4.96 10.29
N GLY A 95 5.04 4.50 10.73
CA GLY A 95 4.08 5.30 11.48
C GLY A 95 3.33 4.45 12.48
N ASN A 96 3.07 5.00 13.67
CA ASN A 96 2.22 4.35 14.67
C ASN A 96 0.82 4.97 14.68
N LYS A 97 0.70 6.28 14.45
CA LYS A 97 -0.59 6.95 14.34
C LYS A 97 -1.30 6.60 13.03
N ARG A 98 -2.55 6.14 13.16
CA ARG A 98 -3.37 5.59 12.06
C ARG A 98 -2.76 4.37 11.37
N HIS A 99 -1.82 3.68 12.01
CA HIS A 99 -1.34 2.38 11.56
C HIS A 99 -2.50 1.39 11.59
N GLN A 100 -3.01 1.04 10.41
CA GLN A 100 -4.09 0.07 10.27
C GLN A 100 -3.67 -0.98 9.26
N ILE A 101 -3.46 -2.20 9.76
CA ILE A 101 -3.33 -3.39 8.91
C ILE A 101 -4.74 -3.91 8.65
N PHE A 102 -5.17 -3.90 7.38
CA PHE A 102 -6.52 -4.32 7.00
C PHE A 102 -6.67 -5.83 7.18
N THR A 103 -7.54 -6.23 8.11
CA THR A 103 -7.85 -7.64 8.40
C THR A 103 -9.37 -7.87 8.49
N PRO A 104 -10.03 -8.37 7.42
CA PRO A 104 -9.44 -8.80 6.16
C PRO A 104 -8.92 -7.63 5.31
N SER A 105 -7.98 -7.93 4.41
CA SER A 105 -7.41 -6.93 3.52
C SER A 105 -8.45 -6.51 2.47
N LEU A 106 -8.50 -5.24 2.09
CA LEU A 106 -9.58 -4.71 1.24
C LEU A 106 -9.26 -4.89 -0.25
N LEU A 107 -10.10 -5.64 -0.97
CA LEU A 107 -9.93 -5.91 -2.40
C LEU A 107 -10.30 -4.68 -3.24
N LEU A 108 -9.33 -4.11 -3.95
CA LEU A 108 -9.54 -2.91 -4.76
C LEU A 108 -10.08 -3.23 -6.17
N ASN A 109 -9.87 -4.45 -6.67
CA ASN A 109 -10.25 -4.85 -8.03
C ASN A 109 -11.74 -4.65 -8.36
N ASN A 110 -12.62 -4.76 -7.36
CA ASN A 110 -14.07 -4.69 -7.55
C ASN A 110 -14.64 -3.30 -7.26
N THR A 111 -13.79 -2.33 -6.91
CA THR A 111 -14.23 -0.96 -6.61
C THR A 111 -14.41 -0.17 -7.91
N ILE A 112 -15.53 0.56 -8.01
CA ILE A 112 -15.84 1.41 -9.16
C ILE A 112 -14.74 2.48 -9.33
N GLY A 113 -14.23 2.62 -10.56
CA GLY A 113 -13.16 3.60 -10.88
C GLY A 113 -11.73 3.11 -10.61
N PHE A 114 -11.56 1.91 -10.04
CA PHE A 114 -10.22 1.39 -9.73
C PHE A 114 -9.34 1.20 -10.97
N GLU A 115 -9.89 0.68 -12.06
CA GLU A 115 -9.09 0.37 -13.26
C GLU A 115 -8.47 1.61 -13.91
N GLU A 116 -9.18 2.74 -13.88
CA GLU A 116 -8.66 4.01 -14.35
C GLU A 116 -7.58 4.55 -13.40
N PHE A 117 -7.84 4.52 -12.09
CA PHE A 117 -6.86 4.90 -11.09
C PHE A 117 -5.57 4.08 -11.20
N ARG A 118 -5.70 2.76 -11.37
CA ARG A 118 -4.60 1.81 -11.52
C ARG A 118 -3.68 2.18 -12.68
N LYS A 119 -4.24 2.54 -13.84
CA LYS A 119 -3.45 2.90 -15.02
C LYS A 119 -2.58 4.15 -14.81
N HIS A 120 -3.03 5.08 -13.99
CA HIS A 120 -2.37 6.38 -13.78
C HIS A 120 -1.46 6.41 -12.55
N TYR A 121 -1.83 5.67 -11.50
CA TYR A 121 -1.22 5.83 -10.17
C TYR A 121 -0.65 4.54 -9.57
N MET A 122 -0.93 3.35 -10.11
CA MET A 122 -0.35 2.09 -9.58
C MET A 122 0.90 1.69 -10.35
N THR A 123 1.92 2.55 -10.34
CA THR A 123 3.26 2.25 -10.87
C THR A 123 4.21 1.80 -9.75
N SER A 124 5.40 1.32 -10.11
CA SER A 124 6.43 0.99 -9.12
C SER A 124 6.91 2.25 -8.38
N GLY A 125 7.09 2.15 -7.07
CA GLY A 125 7.61 3.23 -6.23
C GLY A 125 6.53 4.08 -5.58
N LEU A 126 6.98 5.15 -4.92
CA LEU A 126 6.16 5.99 -4.06
C LEU A 126 5.60 7.18 -4.83
N ILE A 127 4.27 7.30 -4.86
CA ILE A 127 3.56 8.25 -5.73
C ILE A 127 2.80 9.24 -4.87
N ASN A 128 3.03 10.54 -5.09
CA ASN A 128 2.33 11.60 -4.39
C ASN A 128 0.98 11.89 -5.04
N LEU A 129 -0.11 11.57 -4.34
CA LEU A 129 -1.49 11.80 -4.78
C LEU A 129 -1.98 13.23 -4.49
N ALA A 130 -1.26 14.02 -3.70
CA ALA A 130 -1.72 15.35 -3.28
C ALA A 130 -1.63 16.42 -4.39
N LYS A 131 -0.85 16.19 -5.46
CA LYS A 131 -0.69 17.19 -6.53
C LYS A 131 -1.87 17.25 -7.50
N ASN A 132 -2.72 16.23 -7.52
CA ASN A 132 -3.96 16.19 -8.29
C ASN A 132 -4.91 15.30 -7.52
N CYS A 133 -5.79 15.85 -6.67
CA CYS A 133 -6.72 15.09 -5.85
C CYS A 133 -7.62 14.22 -6.76
N PRO A 134 -7.25 12.96 -7.04
CA PRO A 134 -8.01 12.15 -7.97
C PRO A 134 -9.34 11.79 -7.27
N PRO A 135 -10.46 11.70 -8.00
CA PRO A 135 -11.74 11.32 -7.40
C PRO A 135 -11.66 10.03 -6.56
N TYR A 136 -10.84 9.07 -7.01
CA TYR A 136 -10.62 7.79 -6.33
C TYR A 136 -9.84 7.91 -5.00
N LEU A 137 -9.17 9.04 -4.72
CA LEU A 137 -8.49 9.25 -3.44
C LEU A 137 -9.47 9.42 -2.28
N GLN A 138 -10.61 10.09 -2.49
CA GLN A 138 -11.67 10.14 -1.49
C GLN A 138 -12.19 8.73 -1.20
N THR A 139 -12.42 7.93 -2.24
CA THR A 139 -12.81 6.53 -2.10
C THR A 139 -11.77 5.72 -1.32
N LEU A 140 -10.47 5.88 -1.60
CA LEU A 140 -9.41 5.22 -0.83
C LEU A 140 -9.41 5.64 0.64
N LEU A 141 -9.57 6.93 0.93
CA LEU A 141 -9.69 7.44 2.31
C LEU A 141 -10.89 6.83 3.02
N GLU A 142 -12.07 6.83 2.41
CA GLU A 142 -13.30 6.27 2.98
C GLU A 142 -13.25 4.75 3.17
N LEU A 143 -12.77 4.00 2.17
CA LEU A 143 -12.62 2.54 2.26
C LEU A 143 -11.62 2.16 3.36
N SER A 144 -10.60 3.00 3.58
CA SER A 144 -9.58 2.76 4.59
C SER A 144 -10.05 3.02 6.02
N ASP A 145 -11.06 3.87 6.23
CA ASP A 145 -11.55 4.20 7.58
C ASP A 145 -12.73 3.30 8.03
N LYS A 146 -13.25 2.45 7.14
CA LYS A 146 -14.42 1.57 7.38
C LYS A 146 -14.07 0.12 7.74
N ALA A 147 -12.79 -0.22 7.84
CA ALA A 147 -12.32 -1.58 8.13
C ALA A 147 -11.93 -1.77 9.59
#